data_AF-A0A9K3NTW7-F1
#
_entry.id   AF-A0A9K3NTW7-F1
#
_cell.length_a   1.000
_cell.length_b   1.000
_cell.length_c   1.000
_cell.angle_alpha   90.00
_cell.angle_beta   90.00
_cell.angle_gamma   90.00
#
_symmetry.space_group_name_H-M   'P 1'
#
loop_
_entity.id
_entity.type
_entity.pdbx_description
1 polymer ?
#
loop_
_entity_poly.entity_id
_entity_poly.type
_entity_poly.pdbx_seq_one_letter_code
_entity_poly.pdbx_strand_id
1 'polypeptide(L)'
;MSSSSSSSTIRSKNPKIFRLGTDGRVYCNHELAAIRRVAGNRSSRQGEEFYGCPLWPGSDCKFFMWKQEVDAVLSSECNCRFVEMDNERLIFEKTLIEEENKSLKKQSKKACIVVIVCIAAMLFWLY
;
A
#
# COMPACT_ATOMS: atom_id res chain seq x y z
N MET A 1 -39.24 -6.29 -40.19
CA MET A 1 -38.54 -6.87 -39.01
C MET A 1 -37.19 -6.20 -38.95
N SER A 2 -37.05 -5.18 -38.10
CA SER A 2 -35.88 -4.28 -38.15
C SER A 2 -34.83 -4.72 -37.14
N SER A 3 -33.78 -5.36 -37.66
CA SER A 3 -32.56 -5.71 -36.95
C SER A 3 -31.81 -4.42 -36.59
N SER A 4 -31.69 -4.12 -35.29
CA SER A 4 -30.91 -2.97 -34.80
C SER A 4 -29.68 -3.48 -34.07
N SER A 5 -28.67 -3.84 -34.84
CA SER A 5 -27.29 -3.99 -34.35
C SER A 5 -26.65 -2.62 -34.35
N SER A 6 -26.23 -2.10 -33.20
CA SER A 6 -25.30 -0.96 -33.13
C SER A 6 -24.56 -0.91 -31.79
N SER A 7 -23.38 -1.53 -31.82
CA SER A 7 -22.12 -1.01 -31.27
C SER A 7 -22.00 -0.85 -29.75
N SER A 8 -21.56 -1.95 -29.13
CA SER A 8 -20.72 -1.97 -27.93
C SER A 8 -19.49 -1.08 -28.14
N THR A 9 -19.57 0.18 -27.72
CA THR A 9 -18.39 1.05 -27.67
C THR A 9 -17.54 0.60 -26.48
N ILE A 10 -16.59 -0.30 -26.74
CA ILE A 10 -15.47 -0.58 -25.84
C ILE A 10 -14.71 0.73 -25.72
N ARG A 11 -15.08 1.54 -24.74
CA ARG A 11 -14.44 2.83 -24.47
C ARG A 11 -13.11 2.47 -23.81
N SER A 12 -12.03 2.45 -24.59
CA SER A 12 -10.67 2.47 -24.08
C SER A 12 -10.51 3.74 -23.24
N LYS A 13 -10.79 3.64 -21.95
CA LYS A 13 -10.48 4.67 -20.99
C LYS A 13 -9.47 4.03 -20.10
N ASN A 14 -8.22 4.44 -20.22
CA ASN A 14 -7.41 4.55 -19.01
C ASN A 14 -8.24 5.42 -18.06
N PRO A 15 -8.83 4.86 -16.98
CA PRO A 15 -9.45 5.66 -15.95
C PRO A 15 -8.40 6.65 -15.45
N LYS A 16 -8.55 7.93 -15.83
CA LYS A 16 -7.70 9.00 -15.33
C LYS A 16 -8.07 9.21 -13.87
N ILE A 17 -7.53 8.38 -12.99
CA ILE A 17 -7.65 8.62 -11.57
C ILE A 17 -6.71 9.75 -11.24
N PHE A 18 -7.29 10.94 -11.22
CA PHE A 18 -6.53 12.15 -11.06
C PHE A 18 -5.97 12.29 -9.64
N ARG A 19 -6.52 11.59 -8.63
CA ARG A 19 -6.16 11.76 -7.20
C ARG A 19 -6.37 10.51 -6.33
N LEU A 20 -5.56 9.47 -6.53
CA LEU A 20 -5.30 8.45 -5.51
C LEU A 20 -4.20 8.94 -4.58
N GLY A 21 -4.43 8.90 -3.27
CA GLY A 21 -3.40 9.19 -2.27
C GLY A 21 -2.49 7.99 -2.04
N THR A 22 -1.33 8.24 -1.44
CA THR A 22 -0.37 7.20 -1.00
C THR A 22 -0.92 6.31 0.12
N ASP A 23 -2.03 6.72 0.75
CA ASP A 23 -2.75 6.01 1.80
C ASP A 23 -3.83 5.06 1.25
N GLY A 24 -3.91 4.90 -0.08
CA GLY A 24 -4.91 4.07 -0.75
C GLY A 24 -6.32 4.67 -0.73
N ARG A 25 -6.46 5.96 -0.40
CA ARG A 25 -7.75 6.67 -0.42
C ARG A 25 -7.93 7.47 -1.70
N VAL A 26 -9.19 7.65 -2.08
CA VAL A 26 -9.59 8.48 -3.22
C VAL A 26 -9.90 9.87 -2.72
N TYR A 27 -9.32 10.89 -3.36
CA TYR A 27 -9.52 12.29 -2.99
C TYR A 27 -10.33 13.05 -4.04
N CYS A 28 -11.20 13.95 -3.57
CA CYS A 28 -11.93 14.85 -4.45
C CYS A 28 -11.08 16.09 -4.82
N ASN A 29 -11.61 17.01 -5.62
CA ASN A 29 -10.87 18.22 -6.03
C ASN A 29 -10.66 19.23 -4.89
N HIS A 30 -11.31 19.06 -3.74
CA HIS A 30 -11.02 19.82 -2.51
C HIS A 30 -9.89 19.21 -1.67
N GLU A 31 -9.24 18.15 -2.16
CA GLU A 31 -8.21 17.41 -1.40
C GLU A 31 -8.76 16.77 -0.12
N LEU A 32 -10.07 16.64 -0.03
CA LEU A 32 -10.77 15.89 1.00
C LEU A 32 -11.00 14.46 0.52
N ALA A 33 -10.92 13.51 1.45
CA ALA A 33 -11.24 12.11 1.18
C ALA A 33 -12.67 11.97 0.65
N ALA A 34 -12.81 11.33 -0.50
CA ALA A 34 -14.09 11.08 -1.12
C ALA A 34 -14.88 10.03 -0.33
N ILE A 35 -16.20 10.22 -0.25
CA ILE A 35 -17.10 9.33 0.48
C ILE A 35 -17.71 8.33 -0.49
N ARG A 36 -17.70 7.05 -0.11
CA ARG A 36 -18.36 5.96 -0.83
C ARG A 36 -19.88 6.04 -0.61
N ARG A 37 -20.64 6.01 -1.70
CA ARG A 37 -22.10 6.05 -1.72
C ARG A 37 -22.63 4.98 -2.66
N VAL A 38 -23.89 4.60 -2.48
CA VAL A 38 -24.58 3.62 -3.33
C VAL A 38 -25.51 4.37 -4.28
N ALA A 39 -25.47 4.00 -5.56
CA ALA A 39 -26.32 4.60 -6.57
C ALA A 39 -27.78 4.19 -6.37
N GLY A 40 -28.66 5.19 -6.32
CA GLY A 40 -30.09 4.99 -6.09
C GLY A 40 -30.83 4.37 -7.29
N ASN A 41 -32.12 4.14 -7.08
CA ASN A 41 -33.04 3.53 -8.05
C ASN A 41 -33.25 4.30 -9.36
N ARG A 42 -32.86 5.57 -9.43
CA ARG A 42 -32.93 6.38 -10.65
C ARG A 42 -31.73 6.21 -11.57
N SER A 43 -30.70 5.48 -11.15
CA SER A 43 -29.51 5.24 -11.96
C SER A 43 -29.60 3.91 -12.72
N SER A 44 -29.02 3.85 -13.91
CA SER A 44 -28.86 2.58 -14.65
C SER A 44 -27.93 1.59 -13.95
N ARG A 45 -27.10 2.07 -13.02
CA ARG A 45 -26.17 1.31 -12.19
C ARG A 45 -26.67 1.23 -10.74
N GLN A 46 -27.97 1.03 -10.58
CA GLN A 46 -28.60 0.95 -9.26
C GLN A 46 -27.91 -0.10 -8.38
N GLY A 47 -27.63 0.26 -7.13
CA GLY A 47 -26.96 -0.62 -6.18
C GLY A 47 -25.44 -0.65 -6.31
N GLU A 48 -24.86 -0.03 -7.33
CA GLU A 48 -23.41 0.08 -7.47
C GLU A 48 -22.82 1.20 -6.61
N GLU A 49 -21.58 1.00 -6.16
CA GLU A 49 -20.88 1.97 -5.31
C GLU A 49 -20.07 2.98 -6.12
N PHE A 50 -20.09 4.24 -5.69
CA PHE A 50 -19.29 5.31 -6.25
C PHE A 50 -18.65 6.17 -5.16
N TYR A 51 -17.54 6.81 -5.47
CA TYR A 51 -16.92 7.83 -4.65
C TYR A 51 -17.40 9.21 -5.10
N GLY A 52 -17.83 10.02 -4.14
CA GLY A 52 -18.26 11.40 -4.38
C GLY A 52 -17.69 12.36 -3.35
N CYS A 53 -17.71 13.66 -3.65
CA CYS A 53 -17.25 14.70 -2.73
C CYS A 53 -17.98 14.60 -1.36
N PRO A 54 -17.28 14.80 -0.23
CA PRO A 54 -17.92 14.84 1.09
C PRO A 54 -18.89 16.03 1.26
N LEU A 55 -18.67 17.13 0.52
CA LEU A 55 -19.42 18.39 0.64
C LEU A 55 -20.73 18.43 -0.18
N TRP A 56 -21.15 17.31 -0.75
CA TRP A 56 -22.39 17.19 -1.51
C TRP A 56 -23.63 17.31 -0.61
N PRO A 57 -24.73 17.98 -1.04
CA PRO A 57 -24.97 18.58 -2.37
C PRO A 57 -24.64 20.08 -2.50
N GLY A 58 -24.36 20.77 -1.40
CA GLY A 58 -24.33 22.24 -1.41
C GLY A 58 -23.02 22.88 -1.86
N SER A 59 -21.89 22.24 -1.59
CA SER A 59 -20.55 22.79 -1.86
C SER A 59 -19.62 21.73 -2.45
N ASP A 60 -20.16 20.81 -3.26
CA ASP A 60 -19.36 19.78 -3.88
C ASP A 60 -18.54 20.29 -5.07
N CYS A 61 -17.36 19.71 -5.25
CA CYS A 61 -16.54 19.95 -6.44
C CYS A 61 -16.95 19.09 -7.65
N LYS A 62 -18.15 18.48 -7.61
CA LYS A 62 -18.68 17.56 -8.63
C LYS A 62 -17.79 16.35 -8.91
N PHE A 63 -16.90 16.02 -7.97
CA PHE A 63 -16.08 14.83 -8.06
C PHE A 63 -16.95 13.58 -8.00
N PHE A 64 -16.73 12.68 -8.96
CA PHE A 64 -17.47 11.44 -9.11
C PHE A 64 -16.56 10.38 -9.77
N MET A 65 -16.49 9.18 -9.17
CA MET A 65 -15.80 8.03 -9.74
C MET A 65 -16.50 6.74 -9.31
N TRP A 66 -16.71 5.81 -10.24
CA TRP A 66 -17.25 4.50 -9.87
C TRP A 66 -16.23 3.68 -9.11
N LYS A 67 -16.68 2.92 -8.10
CA LYS A 67 -15.78 2.05 -7.33
C LYS A 67 -15.03 1.08 -8.24
N GLN A 68 -15.71 0.46 -9.19
CA GLN A 68 -15.07 -0.53 -10.07
C GLN A 68 -13.99 0.09 -10.95
N GLU A 69 -14.12 1.37 -11.31
CA GLU A 69 -13.07 2.09 -12.02
C GLU A 69 -11.87 2.34 -11.11
N VAL A 70 -12.09 2.67 -9.84
CA VAL A 70 -11.03 2.79 -8.83
C VAL A 70 -10.35 1.45 -8.57
N ASP A 71 -11.13 0.39 -8.36
CA ASP A 71 -10.61 -0.94 -8.08
C ASP A 71 -9.84 -1.49 -9.30
N ALA A 72 -10.32 -1.25 -10.52
CA ALA A 72 -9.62 -1.59 -11.74
C ALA A 72 -8.26 -0.88 -11.82
N VAL A 73 -8.20 0.40 -11.46
CA VAL A 73 -6.94 1.12 -11.40
C VAL A 73 -6.04 0.63 -10.31
N LEU A 74 -6.53 0.50 -9.07
CA LEU A 74 -5.74 -0.05 -7.98
C LEU A 74 -5.20 -1.43 -8.33
N SER A 75 -5.96 -2.24 -9.07
CA SER A 75 -5.51 -3.54 -9.57
C SER A 75 -4.49 -3.45 -10.72
N SER A 76 -4.52 -2.38 -11.53
CA SER A 76 -3.62 -2.17 -12.68
C SER A 76 -2.37 -1.33 -12.38
N GLU A 77 -2.48 -0.38 -11.44
CA GLU A 77 -1.42 0.49 -10.92
C GLU A 77 -0.69 -0.16 -9.73
N CYS A 78 -1.22 -1.26 -9.18
CA CYS A 78 -0.46 -2.17 -8.33
C CYS A 78 0.30 -3.22 -9.16
N ASN A 79 1.03 -2.75 -10.19
CA ASN A 79 2.11 -3.52 -10.80
C ASN A 79 3.31 -2.59 -11.15
N CYS A 80 4.22 -2.42 -10.17
CA CYS A 80 5.66 -2.15 -10.40
C CYS A 80 6.23 -0.70 -10.33
N ARG A 81 5.91 0.16 -9.35
CA ARG A 81 6.86 1.28 -9.04
C ARG A 81 7.11 1.59 -7.57
N PHE A 82 6.07 1.63 -6.72
CA PHE A 82 6.30 1.98 -5.30
C PHE A 82 6.78 0.78 -4.46
N VAL A 83 6.21 -0.40 -4.70
CA VAL A 83 6.52 -1.62 -3.93
C VAL A 83 7.91 -2.20 -4.26
N GLU A 84 8.44 -2.01 -5.47
CA GLU A 84 9.77 -2.53 -5.84
C GLU A 84 10.92 -1.74 -5.20
N MET A 85 10.81 -0.41 -5.10
CA MET A 85 11.89 0.44 -4.55
C MET A 85 12.07 0.29 -3.04
N ASP A 86 10.98 0.12 -2.28
CA ASP A 86 11.08 -0.10 -0.83
C ASP A 86 11.58 -1.52 -0.52
N ASN A 87 11.25 -2.52 -1.36
CA ASN A 87 11.73 -3.88 -1.15
C ASN A 87 13.26 -3.99 -1.28
N GLU A 88 13.89 -3.39 -2.29
CA GLU A 88 15.35 -3.47 -2.43
C GLU A 88 16.09 -2.73 -1.30
N ARG A 89 15.60 -1.57 -0.88
CA ARG A 89 16.15 -0.82 0.26
C ARG A 89 16.06 -1.63 1.55
N LEU A 90 14.89 -2.20 1.82
CA LEU A 90 14.66 -3.04 3.00
C LEU A 90 15.53 -4.29 2.98
N ILE A 91 15.76 -4.89 1.80
CA ILE A 91 16.66 -6.04 1.64
C ILE A 91 18.09 -5.63 2.00
N PHE A 92 18.57 -4.49 1.51
CA PHE A 92 19.92 -4.02 1.82
C PHE A 92 20.10 -3.73 3.32
N GLU A 93 19.16 -3.01 3.93
CA GLU A 93 19.18 -2.73 5.37
C GLU A 93 19.14 -4.01 6.21
N LYS A 94 18.30 -4.99 5.83
CA LYS A 94 18.26 -6.30 6.49
C LYS A 94 19.63 -7.01 6.44
N THR A 95 20.32 -6.98 5.29
CA THR A 95 21.63 -7.64 5.16
C THR A 95 22.71 -7.01 6.04
N LEU A 96 22.74 -5.67 6.14
CA LEU A 96 23.65 -4.94 7.03
C LEU A 96 23.39 -5.28 8.50
N ILE A 97 22.13 -5.22 8.93
CA ILE A 97 21.73 -5.55 10.30
C ILE A 97 22.09 -7.00 10.64
N GLU A 98 21.94 -7.92 9.69
CA GLU A 98 22.26 -9.34 9.90
C GLU A 98 23.79 -9.57 10.03
N GLU A 99 24.61 -8.82 9.28
CA GLU A 99 26.06 -8.84 9.43
C GLU A 99 26.52 -8.29 10.79
N GLU A 100 25.96 -7.16 11.23
CA GLU A 100 26.24 -6.57 12.54
C GLU A 100 25.83 -7.51 13.68
N ASN A 101 24.63 -8.12 13.60
CA ASN A 101 24.20 -9.10 14.59
C ASN A 101 25.13 -10.31 14.66
N LYS A 102 25.66 -10.75 13.51
CA LYS A 102 26.63 -11.84 13.45
C LYS A 102 27.96 -11.45 14.09
N SER A 103 28.42 -10.22 13.91
CA SER A 103 29.66 -9.71 14.52
C SER A 103 29.51 -9.56 16.05
N LEU A 104 28.38 -8.99 16.52
CA LEU A 104 28.06 -8.84 17.93
C LEU A 104 27.92 -10.20 18.62
N LYS A 105 27.28 -11.20 18.00
CA LYS A 105 27.23 -12.56 18.54
C LYS A 105 28.61 -13.19 18.67
N LYS A 106 29.53 -12.95 17.72
CA LYS A 106 30.92 -13.42 17.82
C LYS A 106 31.67 -12.72 18.95
N GLN A 107 31.53 -11.40 19.09
CA GLN A 107 32.16 -10.64 20.18
C GLN A 107 31.62 -11.07 21.55
N SER A 108 30.31 -11.21 21.69
CA SER A 108 29.65 -11.71 22.90
C SER A 108 30.15 -13.11 23.29
N LYS A 109 30.24 -14.04 22.34
CA LYS A 109 30.78 -15.39 22.59
C LYS A 109 32.23 -15.35 23.07
N LYS A 110 33.08 -14.53 22.46
CA LYS A 110 34.47 -14.35 22.88
C LYS A 110 34.57 -13.78 24.30
N ALA A 111 33.79 -12.74 24.61
CA ALA A 111 33.74 -12.17 25.95
C ALA A 111 33.28 -13.20 26.99
N CYS A 112 32.26 -13.99 26.67
CA CYS A 112 31.76 -15.06 27.54
C CYS A 112 32.85 -16.11 27.82
N ILE A 113 33.59 -16.54 26.80
CA ILE A 113 34.72 -17.47 26.95
C ILE A 113 35.80 -16.88 27.87
N VAL A 114 36.18 -15.62 27.66
CA VAL A 114 37.20 -14.94 28.49
C VAL A 114 36.76 -14.90 29.96
N VAL A 115 35.50 -14.55 30.23
CA VAL A 115 34.95 -14.54 31.60
C VAL A 115 35.02 -15.92 32.24
N ILE A 116 34.61 -16.97 31.50
CA ILE A 116 34.65 -18.35 32.00
C ILE A 116 36.10 -18.77 32.33
N VAL A 117 37.06 -18.45 31.47
CA VAL A 117 38.48 -18.78 31.70
C VAL A 117 39.04 -18.02 32.91
N CYS A 118 38.72 -16.73 33.05
CA CYS A 118 39.13 -15.94 34.21
C CYS A 118 38.56 -16.51 35.52
N ILE A 119 37.27 -16.87 35.55
CA ILE A 119 36.64 -17.49 36.72
C ILE A 119 37.32 -18.82 37.06
N ALA A 120 37.54 -19.69 36.07
CA ALA A 120 38.21 -20.98 36.28
C ALA A 120 39.64 -20.83 36.82
N ALA A 121 40.40 -19.86 36.30
CA ALA A 121 41.74 -19.55 36.81
C ALA A 121 41.70 -19.07 38.26
N MET A 122 40.79 -18.16 38.60
CA MET A 122 40.65 -17.67 39.98
C MET A 122 40.27 -18.79 40.96
N LEU A 123 39.39 -19.71 40.55
CA LEU A 123 39.03 -20.88 41.34
C LEU A 123 40.21 -21.84 41.53
N PHE A 124 41.07 -22.01 40.52
CA PHE A 124 42.27 -22.85 40.61
C PHE A 124 43.34 -22.28 41.55
N TRP A 125 43.47 -20.95 41.64
CA TRP A 125 44.38 -20.28 42.58
C TRP A 125 43.89 -20.29 44.04
N LEU A 126 42.61 -20.60 44.26
CA LEU A 126 41.99 -20.67 45.59
C LEU A 126 42.05 -22.09 46.21
N TYR A 127 42.59 -23.08 45.50
CA TYR A 127 42.68 -24.49 45.91
C TYR A 127 44.14 -24.94 45.99
#